data_AF-A0A0C3K304-F1
#
_entry.id   AF-A0A0C3K304-F1
#
_cell.length_a   1.000
_cell.length_b   1.000
_cell.length_c   1.000
_cell.angle_alpha   90.00
_cell.angle_beta   90.00
_cell.angle_gamma   90.00
#
_symmetry.space_group_name_H-M   'P 1'
#
loop_
_entity.id
_entity.type
_entity.pdbx_description
1 polymer ?
#
loop_
_entity_poly.entity_id
_entity_poly.type
_entity_poly.pdbx_seq_one_letter_code
_entity_poly.pdbx_strand_id
1 'polypeptide(L)'
;MHRVLNHESNSEPCLGMVDLWSGNTLISADGELCLLDWEDFGLSDPGCELGMYVGHLHLCLFLEEAPAQIWTAVQAFVAKLASTYFLAYPGAMSNHFKRRFLVTHGRELIVGTEMFVRTFDAASKARSVEAGLQCLRAAGSEGGTFDYSVLKTLALPPELIEGVMLYLAPAT
;
A
#
# COMPACT_ATOMS: atom_id res chain seq x y z
N MET A 1 -39.72 11.83 7.18
CA MET A 1 -38.38 12.25 7.67
C MET A 1 -37.37 11.57 6.76
N HIS A 2 -36.97 12.24 5.67
CA HIS A 2 -36.04 11.70 4.70
C HIS A 2 -34.66 11.61 5.35
N ARG A 3 -34.14 10.39 5.47
CA ARG A 3 -32.75 10.13 5.84
C ARG A 3 -31.90 10.72 4.71
N VAL A 4 -31.17 11.79 5.01
CA VAL A 4 -30.04 12.24 4.20
C VAL A 4 -29.04 11.08 4.24
N LEU A 5 -29.00 10.29 3.17
CA LEU A 5 -27.91 9.34 2.95
C LEU A 5 -26.66 10.19 2.76
N ASN A 6 -25.78 10.17 3.76
CA ASN A 6 -24.44 10.76 3.65
C ASN A 6 -23.79 10.28 2.35
N HIS A 7 -23.31 11.23 1.56
CA HIS A 7 -22.56 11.01 0.32
C HIS A 7 -21.17 10.34 0.53
N GLU A 8 -20.95 9.66 1.66
CA GLU A 8 -19.67 9.01 2.00
C GLU A 8 -19.65 7.50 1.69
N SER A 9 -20.76 6.92 1.20
CA SER A 9 -20.94 5.47 1.09
C SER A 9 -20.70 4.87 -0.30
N ASN A 10 -19.85 5.47 -1.13
CA ASN A 10 -19.50 4.85 -2.41
C ASN A 10 -18.33 3.88 -2.16
N SER A 11 -18.64 2.71 -1.59
CA SER A 11 -17.74 1.56 -1.68
C SER A 11 -17.35 1.35 -3.14
N GLU A 12 -16.09 1.05 -3.41
CA GLU A 12 -15.58 0.73 -4.75
C GLU A 12 -15.32 -0.77 -4.84
N PRO A 13 -16.36 -1.63 -4.78
CA PRO A 13 -16.12 -3.07 -4.73
C PRO A 13 -15.44 -3.53 -6.02
N CYS A 14 -14.39 -4.32 -5.87
CA CYS A 14 -13.79 -5.07 -6.97
C CYS A 14 -13.87 -6.58 -6.68
N LEU A 15 -13.71 -7.38 -7.72
CA LEU A 15 -13.33 -8.78 -7.54
C LEU A 15 -11.81 -8.82 -7.42
N GLY A 16 -11.32 -9.20 -6.26
CA GLY A 16 -9.90 -9.18 -5.91
C GLY A 16 -9.42 -10.53 -5.41
N MET A 17 -8.11 -10.65 -5.24
CA MET A 17 -7.51 -11.84 -4.63
C MET A 17 -7.79 -11.91 -3.14
N VAL A 18 -8.05 -10.76 -2.49
CA VAL A 18 -8.22 -10.59 -1.03
C VAL A 18 -6.94 -10.87 -0.24
N ASP A 19 -5.96 -11.53 -0.85
CA ASP A 19 -4.58 -11.74 -0.39
C ASP A 19 -3.55 -11.35 -1.47
N LEU A 20 -3.68 -10.15 -2.06
CA LEU A 20 -2.69 -9.64 -3.03
C LEU A 20 -1.45 -9.10 -2.32
N TRP A 21 -0.43 -9.94 -2.18
CA TRP A 21 0.91 -9.56 -1.73
C TRP A 21 2.02 -10.12 -2.65
N SER A 22 3.25 -9.62 -2.48
CA SER A 22 4.35 -9.94 -3.39
C SER A 22 4.77 -11.42 -3.36
N GLY A 23 4.43 -12.17 -2.31
CA GLY A 23 4.66 -13.62 -2.25
C GLY A 23 3.78 -14.41 -3.21
N ASN A 24 2.62 -13.87 -3.58
CA ASN A 24 1.68 -14.47 -4.53
C ASN A 24 1.95 -14.05 -5.99
N THR A 25 3.14 -13.50 -6.26
CA THR A 25 3.53 -13.03 -7.60
C THR A 25 4.76 -13.77 -8.11
N LEU A 26 4.62 -14.39 -9.28
CA LEU A 26 5.75 -14.90 -10.05
C LEU A 26 6.07 -13.97 -11.21
N ILE A 27 7.36 -13.78 -11.47
CA ILE A 27 7.87 -13.03 -12.61
C ILE A 27 8.74 -13.98 -13.44
N SER A 28 8.40 -14.17 -14.70
CA SER A 28 9.19 -14.98 -15.64
C SER A 28 10.45 -14.22 -16.09
N ALA A 29 11.42 -14.94 -16.65
CA ALA A 29 12.62 -14.33 -17.22
C ALA A 29 12.31 -13.36 -18.38
N ASP A 30 11.18 -13.59 -19.07
CA ASP A 30 10.69 -12.76 -20.17
C ASP A 30 9.88 -11.55 -19.68
N GLY A 31 9.76 -11.37 -18.36
CA GLY A 31 9.05 -10.26 -17.73
C GLY A 31 7.53 -10.43 -17.65
N GLU A 32 7.02 -11.65 -17.89
CA GLU A 32 5.61 -11.96 -17.66
C GLU A 32 5.33 -12.09 -16.17
N LEU A 33 4.16 -11.60 -15.75
CA LEU A 33 3.72 -11.66 -14.36
C LEU A 33 2.56 -12.63 -14.23
N CYS A 34 2.64 -13.52 -13.26
CA CYS A 34 1.56 -14.44 -12.89
C CYS A 34 1.20 -14.24 -11.42
N LEU A 35 -0.11 -14.09 -11.15
CA LEU A 35 -0.67 -14.07 -9.81
C LEU A 35 -1.14 -15.47 -9.45
N LEU A 36 -0.72 -15.97 -8.29
CA LEU A 36 -1.03 -17.30 -7.78
C LEU A 36 -1.90 -17.21 -6.51
N ASP A 37 -2.32 -18.37 -6.00
CA ASP A 37 -2.99 -18.49 -4.71
C ASP A 37 -4.30 -17.70 -4.59
N TRP A 38 -5.22 -17.96 -5.51
CA TRP A 38 -6.55 -17.32 -5.58
C TRP A 38 -7.57 -17.94 -4.61
N GLU A 39 -7.14 -18.58 -3.53
CA GLU A 39 -8.04 -19.31 -2.64
C GLU A 39 -9.01 -18.39 -1.88
N ASP A 40 -8.61 -17.14 -1.62
CA ASP A 40 -9.43 -16.11 -0.99
C ASP A 40 -10.19 -15.22 -1.99
N PHE A 41 -10.20 -15.57 -3.28
CA PHE A 41 -10.85 -14.78 -4.33
C PHE A 41 -12.29 -14.38 -3.98
N GLY A 42 -12.57 -13.08 -4.03
CA GLY A 42 -13.86 -12.57 -3.61
C GLY A 42 -14.06 -11.08 -3.81
N LEU A 43 -15.11 -10.56 -3.18
CA LEU A 43 -15.37 -9.12 -3.13
C LEU A 43 -14.35 -8.43 -2.24
N SER A 44 -13.70 -7.40 -2.77
CA SER A 44 -12.65 -6.63 -2.12
C SER A 44 -12.79 -5.14 -2.43
N ASP A 45 -11.76 -4.37 -2.08
CA ASP A 45 -11.60 -2.95 -2.40
C ASP A 45 -10.23 -2.74 -3.08
N PRO A 46 -10.14 -2.01 -4.20
CA PRO A 46 -8.89 -1.83 -4.93
C PRO A 46 -7.83 -1.10 -4.11
N GLY A 47 -8.24 -0.19 -3.22
CA GLY A 47 -7.35 0.45 -2.26
C GLY A 47 -6.75 -0.58 -1.30
N CYS A 48 -7.53 -1.56 -0.84
CA CYS A 48 -7.00 -2.66 -0.03
C CYS A 48 -6.00 -3.53 -0.78
N GLU A 49 -6.34 -4.02 -1.97
CA GLU A 49 -5.47 -4.89 -2.77
C GLU A 49 -4.12 -4.21 -3.05
N LEU A 50 -4.16 -2.96 -3.53
CA LEU A 50 -2.94 -2.20 -3.82
C LEU A 50 -2.18 -1.80 -2.55
N GLY A 51 -2.88 -1.43 -1.48
CA GLY A 51 -2.27 -1.12 -0.19
C GLY A 51 -1.51 -2.30 0.38
N MET A 52 -2.08 -3.51 0.26
CA MET A 52 -1.45 -4.75 0.70
C MET A 52 -0.18 -5.06 -0.09
N TYR A 53 -0.29 -4.99 -1.42
CA TYR A 53 0.81 -5.31 -2.31
C TYR A 53 1.99 -4.33 -2.15
N VAL A 54 1.69 -3.02 -2.15
CA VAL A 54 2.71 -1.98 -1.97
C VAL A 54 3.30 -2.02 -0.56
N GLY A 55 2.49 -2.36 0.45
CA GLY A 55 2.97 -2.55 1.83
C GLY A 55 4.05 -3.62 1.91
N HIS A 56 3.80 -4.78 1.29
CA HIS A 56 4.75 -5.88 1.25
C HIS A 56 6.03 -5.55 0.47
N LEU A 57 5.92 -4.83 -0.66
CA LEU A 57 7.11 -4.36 -1.37
C LEU A 57 7.93 -3.38 -0.53
N HIS A 58 7.27 -2.49 0.23
CA HIS A 58 7.95 -1.52 1.08
C HIS A 58 8.60 -2.14 2.33
N LEU A 59 8.18 -3.33 2.78
CA LEU A 59 8.89 -4.07 3.82
C LEU A 59 10.35 -4.33 3.46
N CYS A 60 10.66 -4.54 2.16
CA CYS A 60 12.03 -4.72 1.68
C CYS A 60 12.93 -3.50 1.93
N LEU A 61 12.36 -2.30 2.07
CA LEU A 61 13.10 -1.07 2.34
C LEU A 61 13.58 -0.96 3.79
N PHE A 62 13.03 -1.77 4.69
CA PHE A 62 13.42 -1.78 6.10
C PHE A 62 14.54 -2.77 6.43
N LEU A 63 14.91 -3.65 5.49
CA LEU A 63 16.02 -4.58 5.65
C LEU A 63 17.35 -3.82 5.74
N GLU A 64 18.07 -4.02 6.84
CA GLU A 64 19.31 -3.29 7.17
C GLU A 64 20.41 -3.40 6.08
N GLU A 65 20.46 -4.54 5.40
CA GLU A 65 21.43 -4.82 4.33
C GLU A 65 20.79 -4.89 2.94
N ALA A 66 19.61 -4.31 2.72
CA ALA A 66 19.02 -4.29 1.38
C ALA A 66 19.98 -3.58 0.41
N PRO A 67 20.46 -4.26 -0.66
CA PRO A 67 21.28 -3.62 -1.68
C PRO A 67 20.54 -2.42 -2.27
N ALA A 68 21.26 -1.33 -2.54
CA ALA A 68 20.67 -0.13 -3.15
C ALA A 68 19.91 -0.43 -4.47
N GLN A 69 20.30 -1.50 -5.19
CA GLN A 69 19.59 -1.96 -6.37
C GLN A 69 18.16 -2.43 -6.06
N ILE A 70 17.92 -3.07 -4.90
CA ILE A 70 16.58 -3.48 -4.47
C ILE A 70 15.72 -2.25 -4.25
N TRP A 71 16.25 -1.20 -3.63
CA TRP A 71 15.49 0.03 -3.39
C TRP A 71 15.05 0.68 -4.70
N THR A 72 15.99 0.86 -5.63
CA THR A 72 15.72 1.40 -6.97
C THR A 72 14.69 0.53 -7.72
N ALA A 73 14.82 -0.80 -7.64
CA ALA A 73 13.90 -1.71 -8.31
C ALA A 73 12.49 -1.64 -7.73
N VAL A 74 12.36 -1.64 -6.40
CA VAL A 74 11.06 -1.50 -5.71
C VAL A 74 10.41 -0.17 -6.07
N GLN A 75 11.15 0.93 -6.03
CA GLN A 75 10.63 2.25 -6.41
C GLN A 75 10.17 2.31 -7.86
N ALA A 76 11.00 1.82 -8.79
CA ALA A 76 10.65 1.77 -10.20
C ALA A 76 9.40 0.91 -10.44
N PHE A 77 9.29 -0.23 -9.75
CA PHE A 77 8.12 -1.10 -9.85
C PHE A 77 6.85 -0.42 -9.30
N VAL A 78 6.91 0.14 -8.09
CA VAL A 78 5.77 0.83 -7.46
C VAL A 78 5.30 2.01 -8.31
N ALA A 79 6.23 2.78 -8.88
CA ALA A 79 5.89 3.88 -9.78
C ALA A 79 5.29 3.41 -11.11
N LYS A 80 5.82 2.33 -11.68
CA LYS A 80 5.25 1.75 -12.90
C LYS A 80 3.85 1.17 -12.64
N LEU A 81 3.66 0.46 -11.52
CA LEU A 81 2.37 -0.08 -11.12
C LEU A 81 1.33 1.04 -10.94
N ALA A 82 1.69 2.10 -10.19
CA ALA A 82 0.81 3.25 -9.98
C ALA A 82 0.41 3.92 -11.31
N SER A 83 1.40 4.25 -12.15
CA SER A 83 1.13 4.90 -13.44
C SER A 83 0.28 4.04 -14.37
N THR A 84 0.52 2.73 -14.44
CA THR A 84 -0.30 1.81 -15.24
C THR A 84 -1.71 1.66 -14.68
N TYR A 85 -1.86 1.60 -13.35
CA TYR A 85 -3.19 1.55 -12.71
C TYR A 85 -4.01 2.79 -13.05
N PHE A 86 -3.45 4.00 -12.88
CA PHE A 86 -4.16 5.25 -13.17
C PHE A 86 -4.39 5.51 -14.66
N LEU A 87 -3.58 4.92 -15.53
CA LEU A 87 -3.85 4.90 -16.97
C LEU A 87 -5.09 4.04 -17.29
N ALA A 88 -5.25 2.90 -16.61
CA ALA A 88 -6.38 1.99 -16.81
C ALA A 88 -7.67 2.47 -16.12
N TYR A 89 -7.52 3.15 -14.98
CA TYR A 89 -8.63 3.68 -14.17
C TYR A 89 -8.48 5.20 -14.01
N PRO A 90 -8.68 5.98 -15.09
CA PRO A 90 -8.49 7.41 -15.06
C PRO A 90 -9.56 8.10 -14.20
N GLY A 91 -9.12 8.95 -13.27
CA GLY A 91 -10.01 9.70 -12.40
C GLY A 91 -9.34 10.11 -11.10
N ALA A 92 -9.93 11.08 -10.40
CA ALA A 92 -9.50 11.40 -9.06
C ALA A 92 -9.87 10.25 -8.13
N MET A 93 -8.89 9.74 -7.36
CA MET A 93 -9.15 8.71 -6.36
C MET A 93 -10.11 9.22 -5.30
N SER A 94 -11.12 8.40 -4.97
CA SER A 94 -12.06 8.72 -3.92
C SER A 94 -11.37 8.73 -2.56
N ASN A 95 -11.99 9.41 -1.60
CA ASN A 95 -11.56 9.34 -0.20
C ASN A 95 -11.67 7.92 0.34
N HIS A 96 -12.62 7.11 -0.16
CA HIS A 96 -12.73 5.71 0.22
C HIS A 96 -11.47 4.93 -0.16
N PHE A 97 -11.07 4.99 -1.44
CA PHE A 97 -9.84 4.36 -1.95
C PHE A 97 -8.61 4.75 -1.12
N LYS A 98 -8.38 6.06 -0.94
CA LYS A 98 -7.20 6.58 -0.23
C LYS A 98 -7.12 6.08 1.20
N ARG A 99 -8.28 6.02 1.89
CA ARG A 99 -8.37 5.50 3.25
C ARG A 99 -8.07 4.01 3.29
N ARG A 100 -8.70 3.21 2.43
CA ARG A 100 -8.50 1.75 2.37
C ARG A 100 -7.04 1.42 2.04
N PHE A 101 -6.45 2.14 1.09
CA PHE A 101 -5.02 2.05 0.76
C PHE A 101 -4.13 2.32 1.97
N LEU A 102 -4.27 3.46 2.63
CA LEU A 102 -3.43 3.82 3.79
C LEU A 102 -3.60 2.85 4.96
N VAL A 103 -4.85 2.42 5.23
CA VAL A 103 -5.14 1.49 6.32
C VAL A 103 -4.52 0.12 6.05
N THR A 104 -4.72 -0.43 4.86
CA THR A 104 -4.15 -1.74 4.52
C THR A 104 -2.64 -1.69 4.40
N HIS A 105 -2.08 -0.66 3.74
CA HIS A 105 -0.62 -0.45 3.68
C HIS A 105 0.00 -0.37 5.08
N GLY A 106 -0.58 0.45 5.96
CA GLY A 106 -0.09 0.60 7.32
C GLY A 106 -0.20 -0.68 8.14
N ARG A 107 -1.29 -1.44 7.98
CA ARG A 107 -1.44 -2.77 8.57
C ARG A 107 -0.32 -3.71 8.10
N GLU A 108 -0.06 -3.82 6.80
CA GLU A 108 0.95 -4.74 6.27
C GLU A 108 2.35 -4.42 6.76
N LEU A 109 2.69 -3.14 6.92
CA LEU A 109 3.97 -2.74 7.51
C LEU A 109 4.12 -3.20 8.97
N ILE A 110 3.02 -3.27 9.73
CA ILE A 110 3.02 -3.73 11.12
C ILE A 110 3.07 -5.26 11.16
N VAL A 111 2.11 -5.94 10.51
CA VAL A 111 1.96 -7.40 10.59
C VAL A 111 3.07 -8.14 9.84
N GLY A 112 3.59 -7.55 8.76
CA GLY A 112 4.68 -8.11 7.97
C GLY A 112 5.98 -8.26 8.75
N THR A 113 6.17 -7.55 9.87
CA THR A 113 7.34 -7.72 10.74
C THR A 113 7.45 -9.13 11.35
N GLU A 114 6.33 -9.83 11.47
CA GLU A 114 6.28 -11.23 11.92
C GLU A 114 6.66 -12.20 10.79
N MET A 115 6.31 -11.88 9.53
CA MET A 115 6.70 -12.67 8.37
C MET A 115 8.21 -12.64 8.12
N PHE A 116 8.84 -11.49 8.38
CA PHE A 116 10.29 -11.31 8.26
C PHE A 116 11.03 -11.49 9.58
N VAL A 117 10.50 -12.29 10.53
CA VAL A 117 11.07 -12.44 11.88
C VAL A 117 12.55 -12.83 11.90
N ARG A 118 13.01 -13.57 10.89
CA ARG A 118 14.41 -14.03 10.73
C ARG A 118 15.33 -13.00 10.09
N THR A 119 14.77 -12.04 9.37
CA THR A 119 15.51 -11.08 8.53
C THR A 119 15.49 -9.67 9.12
N PHE A 120 14.43 -9.33 9.86
CA PHE A 120 14.34 -8.04 10.53
C PHE A 120 14.97 -8.12 11.92
N ASP A 121 15.98 -7.28 12.15
CA ASP A 121 16.47 -6.98 13.48
C ASP A 121 15.46 -6.10 14.26
N ALA A 122 15.73 -5.82 15.54
CA ALA A 122 14.82 -5.05 16.37
C ALA A 122 14.62 -3.61 15.85
N ALA A 123 15.66 -2.99 15.27
CA ALA A 123 15.56 -1.63 14.74
C ALA A 123 14.68 -1.59 13.48
N SER A 124 14.84 -2.55 12.56
CA SER A 124 14.03 -2.66 11.36
C SER A 124 12.56 -2.90 11.67
N LYS A 125 12.25 -3.76 12.66
CA LYS A 125 10.87 -3.94 13.16
C LYS A 125 10.29 -2.64 13.70
N ALA A 126 11.02 -1.94 14.56
CA ALA A 126 10.55 -0.69 15.14
C ALA A 126 10.27 0.38 14.06
N ARG A 127 11.14 0.51 13.06
CA ARG A 127 10.94 1.43 11.92
C ARG A 127 9.72 1.05 11.08
N SER A 128 9.53 -0.23 10.78
CA SER A 128 8.39 -0.73 10.00
C SER A 128 7.06 -0.50 10.73
N VAL A 129 7.02 -0.81 12.04
CA VAL A 129 5.84 -0.57 12.88
C VAL A 129 5.50 0.92 12.95
N GLU A 130 6.48 1.78 13.17
CA GLU A 130 6.23 3.22 13.23
C GLU A 130 5.74 3.77 11.88
N ALA A 131 6.33 3.32 10.77
CA ALA A 131 5.85 3.67 9.43
C ALA A 131 4.39 3.26 9.22
N GLY A 132 4.04 2.04 9.63
CA GLY A 132 2.65 1.58 9.58
C GLY A 132 1.70 2.42 10.43
N LEU A 133 2.10 2.77 11.67
CA LEU A 133 1.33 3.66 12.53
C LEU A 133 1.12 5.04 11.91
N GLN A 134 2.11 5.57 11.19
CA GLN A 134 1.96 6.84 10.49
C GLN A 134 0.99 6.75 9.31
N CYS A 135 0.99 5.68 8.54
CA CYS A 135 -0.03 5.44 7.51
C CYS A 135 -1.44 5.39 8.12
N LEU A 136 -1.60 4.71 9.27
CA LEU A 136 -2.88 4.66 10.00
C LEU A 136 -3.32 6.03 10.52
N ARG A 137 -2.38 6.84 11.04
CA ARG A 137 -2.66 8.23 11.46
C ARG A 137 -3.04 9.11 10.27
N ALA A 138 -2.33 8.99 9.15
CA ALA A 138 -2.59 9.73 7.92
C ALA A 138 -3.98 9.43 7.33
N ALA A 139 -4.46 8.19 7.50
CA ALA A 139 -5.81 7.79 7.09
C ALA A 139 -6.91 8.51 7.89
N GLY A 140 -6.63 8.99 9.10
CA GLY A 140 -7.59 9.66 9.98
C GLY A 140 -8.72 8.75 10.49
N SER A 141 -9.67 9.31 11.24
CA SER A 141 -10.91 8.62 11.63
C SER A 141 -11.91 8.56 10.46
N GLU A 142 -12.89 7.67 10.53
CA GLU A 142 -13.95 7.58 9.50
C GLU A 142 -14.70 8.92 9.42
N GLY A 143 -14.90 9.44 8.20
CA GLY A 143 -15.43 10.80 7.96
C GLY A 143 -14.45 11.95 8.30
N GLY A 144 -13.20 11.65 8.68
CA GLY A 144 -12.16 12.63 9.00
C GLY A 144 -11.35 13.09 7.78
N THR A 145 -10.61 14.19 7.95
CA THR A 145 -9.66 14.70 6.95
C THR A 145 -8.35 13.91 6.97
N PHE A 146 -7.80 13.61 5.79
CA PHE A 146 -6.46 13.05 5.67
C PHE A 146 -5.39 14.05 6.11
N ASP A 147 -4.42 13.58 6.90
CA ASP A 147 -3.26 14.37 7.29
C ASP A 147 -1.99 13.73 6.74
N TYR A 148 -1.59 14.09 5.52
CA TYR A 148 -0.36 13.59 4.91
C TYR A 148 0.90 14.25 5.47
N SER A 149 0.77 15.30 6.30
CA SER A 149 1.94 15.91 6.92
C SER A 149 2.63 14.94 7.86
N VAL A 150 1.86 14.04 8.51
CA VAL A 150 2.42 13.02 9.43
C VAL A 150 3.39 12.08 8.72
N LEU A 151 3.18 11.78 7.44
CA LEU A 151 4.10 10.94 6.65
C LEU A 151 5.49 11.58 6.50
N LYS A 152 5.61 12.90 6.67
CA LYS A 152 6.88 13.65 6.56
C LYS A 152 7.56 13.90 7.91
N THR A 153 6.91 13.55 9.02
CA THR A 153 7.35 13.96 10.37
C THR A 153 8.38 13.02 11.01
N LEU A 154 8.61 11.83 10.45
CA LEU A 154 9.65 10.91 10.92
C LEU A 154 10.63 10.58 9.79
N ALA A 155 11.80 10.07 10.17
CA ALA A 155 12.84 9.57 9.27
C ALA A 155 12.38 8.26 8.57
N LEU A 156 11.19 8.30 7.96
CA LEU A 156 10.78 7.28 7.01
C LEU A 156 11.71 7.34 5.80
N PRO A 157 11.98 6.20 5.16
CA PRO A 157 12.62 6.20 3.86
C PRO A 157 11.83 7.13 2.91
N PRO A 158 12.46 8.16 2.31
CA PRO A 158 11.80 9.04 1.34
C PRO A 158 11.06 8.27 0.25
N GLU A 159 11.65 7.15 -0.16
CA GLU A 159 11.13 6.19 -1.12
C GLU A 159 9.76 5.63 -0.71
N LEU A 160 9.55 5.34 0.58
CA LEU A 160 8.26 4.88 1.08
C LEU A 160 7.20 5.97 0.94
N ILE A 161 7.56 7.20 1.30
CA ILE A 161 6.66 8.36 1.21
C ILE A 161 6.30 8.61 -0.26
N GLU A 162 7.29 8.63 -1.15
CA GLU A 162 7.10 8.82 -2.58
C GLU A 162 6.17 7.73 -3.15
N GLY A 163 6.47 6.46 -2.88
CA GLY A 163 5.65 5.33 -3.34
C GLY A 163 4.20 5.38 -2.86
N VAL A 164 3.97 5.76 -1.60
CA VAL A 164 2.60 5.96 -1.05
C VAL A 164 1.92 7.15 -1.74
N MET A 165 2.62 8.27 -1.90
CA MET A 165 2.06 9.50 -2.49
C MET A 165 1.64 9.33 -3.95
N LEU A 166 2.28 8.43 -4.70
CA LEU A 166 1.86 8.10 -6.08
C LEU A 166 0.41 7.62 -6.16
N TYR A 167 -0.11 6.95 -5.12
CA TYR A 167 -1.50 6.48 -5.06
C TYR A 167 -2.47 7.50 -4.46
N LEU A 168 -1.97 8.40 -3.59
CA LEU A 168 -2.81 9.38 -2.88
C LEU A 168 -3.02 10.68 -3.65
N ALA A 169 -2.04 11.04 -4.47
CA ALA A 169 -2.02 12.23 -5.31
C ALA A 169 -1.31 11.92 -6.65
N PRO A 170 -1.94 11.11 -7.52
CA PRO A 170 -1.34 10.77 -8.81
C PRO A 170 -1.09 12.03 -9.65
N ALA A 171 0.05 12.08 -10.34
CA ALA A 171 0.34 13.16 -11.28
C ALA A 171 -0.69 13.12 -12.41
N THR A 172 -1.43 14.21 -12.60
CA THR A 172 -2.37 14.42 -13.71
C THR A 172 -1.64 14.77 -14.99
#